data_AF-A0A2T2UHK1-F1
#
_entry.id   AF-A0A2T2UHK1-F1
#
_cell.length_a   1.000
_cell.length_b   1.000
_cell.length_c   1.000
_cell.angle_alpha   90.00
_cell.angle_beta   90.00
_cell.angle_gamma   90.00
#
_symmetry.space_group_name_H-M   'P 1'
#
loop_
_entity.id
_entity.type
_entity.pdbx_description
1 polymer ?
#
loop_
_entity_poly.entity_id
_entity_poly.type
_entity_poly.pdbx_seq_one_letter_code
_entity_poly.pdbx_strand_id
1 'polypeptide(L)' 'MGMAYGERRGVVEFEATDSQDDKIEFVYKLLVHDGLIQPLAKSDISLPNMKHKLARWAEKELPADHPARPSK' A
#
# COMPACT_ATOMS: atom_id res chain seq x y z
N MET A 1 -3.27 -3.44 6.42
CA MET A 1 -2.33 -4.14 5.53
C MET A 1 -1.18 -3.23 5.08
N GLY A 2 -1.42 -2.09 4.41
CA GLY A 2 -0.34 -1.17 4.00
C GLY A 2 0.47 -0.53 5.14
N MET A 3 -0.19 -0.04 6.20
CA MET A 3 0.49 0.57 7.37
C MET A 3 1.36 -0.46 8.13
N ALA A 4 0.82 -1.67 8.33
CA ALA A 4 1.52 -2.78 8.98
C ALA A 4 2.78 -3.23 8.22
N TYR A 5 2.90 -2.98 6.90
CA TYR A 5 4.12 -3.25 6.15
C TYR A 5 5.23 -2.26 6.52
N GLY A 6 4.92 -0.96 6.61
CA GLY A 6 5.88 0.07 7.04
C GLY A 6 6.41 -0.16 8.46
N GLU A 7 5.52 -0.53 9.37
CA GLU A 7 5.86 -0.88 10.76
C GLU A 7 6.67 -2.18 10.87
N ARG A 8 6.28 -3.25 10.14
CA ARG A 8 7.04 -4.52 10.10
C ARG A 8 8.43 -4.37 9.53
N ARG A 9 8.63 -3.38 8.67
CA ARG A 9 9.93 -3.03 8.10
C ARG A 9 10.81 -2.22 9.07
N GLY A 10 10.22 -1.68 10.14
CA GLY A 10 10.89 -0.79 11.10
C GLY A 10 11.25 0.59 10.52
N VAL A 11 10.61 1.00 9.42
CA VAL A 11 10.95 2.25 8.71
C VAL A 11 9.98 3.39 9.04
N VAL A 12 8.84 3.09 9.66
CA VAL A 12 7.89 4.11 10.13
C VAL A 12 7.07 3.57 11.31
N GLU A 13 6.72 4.46 12.23
CA GLU A 13 5.69 4.28 13.24
C GLU A 13 4.60 5.31 12.93
N PHE A 14 3.39 4.87 12.61
CA PHE A 14 2.29 5.78 12.27
C PHE A 14 1.56 6.18 13.55
N GLU A 15 1.50 7.47 13.83
CA GLU A 15 0.71 7.94 14.97
C GLU A 15 -0.77 8.03 14.60
N ALA A 16 -1.66 7.96 15.61
CA ALA A 16 -3.10 8.07 15.39
C ALA A 16 -3.51 9.44 14.81
N THR A 17 -2.68 10.46 15.02
CA THR A 17 -2.88 11.85 14.59
C THR A 17 -2.50 12.12 13.13
N ASP A 18 -1.70 11.25 12.52
CA ASP A 18 -1.31 11.41 11.12
C ASP A 18 -2.52 11.30 10.20
N SER A 19 -2.60 12.21 9.23
CA SER A 19 -3.65 12.19 8.21
C SER A 19 -3.61 10.88 7.43
N GLN A 20 -4.78 10.30 7.14
CA GLN A 20 -4.85 9.10 6.30
C GLN A 20 -4.18 9.30 4.93
N ASP A 21 -4.25 10.49 4.37
CA ASP A 21 -3.69 10.79 3.06
C ASP A 21 -2.16 10.78 3.09
N ASP A 22 -1.53 11.30 4.15
CA ASP A 22 -0.08 11.27 4.34
C ASP A 22 0.42 9.82 4.48
N LYS A 23 -0.33 8.99 5.23
CA LYS A 23 -0.02 7.55 5.37
C LYS A 23 -0.06 6.84 4.02
N ILE A 24 -1.03 7.17 3.18
CA ILE A 24 -1.18 6.56 1.85
C ILE A 24 -0.01 6.94 0.95
N GLU A 25 0.34 8.22 0.91
CA GLU A 25 1.46 8.71 0.11
C GLU A 25 2.78 8.08 0.57
N PHE A 26 2.99 8.00 1.89
CA PHE A 26 4.17 7.36 2.46
C PHE A 26 4.28 5.89 2.06
N VAL A 27 3.23 5.09 2.28
CA VAL A 27 3.24 3.66 1.94
C VAL A 27 3.43 3.46 0.44
N TYR A 28 2.78 4.26 -0.40
CA TYR A 28 2.97 4.19 -1.85
C TYR A 28 4.42 4.45 -2.26
N LYS A 29 5.04 5.51 -1.74
CA LYS A 29 6.45 5.84 -2.03
C LYS A 29 7.39 4.73 -1.56
N LEU A 30 7.14 4.14 -0.40
CA LEU A 30 7.93 3.06 0.15
C LEU A 30 7.89 1.82 -0.75
N LEU A 31 6.70 1.39 -1.19
CA LEU A 31 6.56 0.23 -2.07
C LEU A 31 7.17 0.45 -3.46
N VAL A 32 7.12 1.67 -3.99
CA VAL A 32 7.79 2.04 -5.25
C VAL A 32 9.31 1.99 -5.07
N HIS A 33 9.82 2.58 -3.98
CA HIS A 33 11.24 2.58 -3.64
C HIS A 33 11.78 1.15 -3.51
N ASP A 34 10.97 0.25 -2.96
CA ASP A 34 11.31 -1.15 -2.75
C ASP A 34 11.13 -2.02 -4.00
N GLY A 35 10.61 -1.46 -5.09
CA GLY A 35 10.34 -2.17 -6.33
C GLY A 35 9.17 -3.16 -6.26
N LEU A 36 8.37 -3.13 -5.19
CA LEU A 36 7.22 -4.02 -4.99
C LEU A 36 6.02 -3.62 -5.86
N ILE A 37 5.90 -2.33 -6.19
CA ILE A 37 4.92 -1.83 -7.15
C ILE A 37 5.58 -0.91 -8.16
N GLN A 38 5.04 -0.91 -9.38
CA GLN A 38 5.44 0.05 -10.41
C GLN A 38 4.90 1.45 -10.10
N PRO A 39 5.73 2.51 -10.24
CA PRO A 39 5.27 3.88 -10.05
C PRO A 39 4.17 4.25 -11.04
N LEU A 40 3.29 5.15 -10.61
CA LEU A 40 2.35 5.87 -11.46
C LEU A 40 3.12 6.83 -12.38
N ALA A 41 2.59 7.07 -13.57
CA ALA A 41 3.07 8.14 -14.43
C ALA A 41 2.89 9.49 -13.71
N LYS A 42 3.74 10.47 -14.01
CA LYS A 42 3.71 11.79 -13.35
C LYS A 42 2.34 12.49 -13.46
N SER A 43 1.63 12.29 -14.58
CA SER A 43 0.27 12.81 -14.82
C SER A 43 -0.79 12.17 -13.93
N ASP A 44 -0.52 10.96 -13.43
CA ASP A 44 -1.50 10.11 -12.76
C ASP A 44 -1.26 10.07 -11.24
N ILE A 45 -0.27 10.82 -10.75
CA ILE A 45 0.03 10.93 -9.33
C ILE A 45 -1.14 11.65 -8.65
N SER A 46 -1.96 10.87 -7.96
CA SER A 46 -3.08 11.35 -7.16
C SER A 46 -3.41 10.34 -6.05
N LEU A 47 -3.99 10.82 -4.95
CA LEU A 47 -4.40 9.97 -3.84
C LEU A 47 -5.33 8.81 -4.26
N PRO A 48 -6.36 9.00 -5.09
CA PRO A 48 -7.20 7.89 -5.57
C PRO A 48 -6.41 6.80 -6.31
N ASN A 49 -5.46 7.19 -7.16
CA ASN A 49 -4.65 6.24 -7.92
C ASN A 49 -3.65 5.51 -7.04
N MET A 50 -3.06 6.20 -6.05
CA MET A 50 -2.22 5.56 -5.02
C MET A 50 -3.03 4.54 -4.22
N LYS A 51 -4.22 4.91 -3.72
CA LYS A 51 -5.14 4.00 -3.02
C LYS A 51 -5.42 2.75 -3.85
N HIS A 52 -5.70 2.91 -5.14
CA HIS A 52 -5.95 1.78 -6.04
C HIS A 52 -4.73 0.85 -6.18
N LYS A 53 -3.53 1.40 -6.38
CA LYS A 53 -2.28 0.62 -6.43
C LYS A 53 -2.03 -0.15 -5.12
N LEU A 54 -2.23 0.51 -3.98
CA LEU A 54 -2.06 -0.11 -2.66
C LEU A 54 -3.06 -1.24 -2.42
N ALA A 55 -4.33 -1.07 -2.82
CA ALA A 55 -5.34 -2.11 -2.71
C ALA A 55 -4.97 -3.34 -3.56
N ARG A 56 -4.57 -3.12 -4.82
CA ARG A 56 -4.11 -4.18 -5.73
C ARG A 56 -2.86 -4.90 -5.23
N TRP A 57 -1.94 -4.19 -4.57
CA TRP A 57 -0.78 -4.80 -3.94
C TRP A 57 -1.18 -5.63 -2.73
N ALA A 58 -2.01 -5.09 -1.83
CA ALA A 58 -2.49 -5.81 -0.65
C ALA A 58 -3.24 -7.11 -1.02
N GLU A 59 -4.03 -7.11 -2.10
CA GLU A 59 -4.68 -8.32 -2.63
C GLU A 59 -3.68 -9.41 -3.07
N LYS A 60 -2.48 -9.04 -3.52
CA LYS A 60 -1.43 -9.97 -3.95
C LYS A 60 -0.59 -10.50 -2.79
N GLU A 61 -0.41 -9.69 -1.75
CA GLU A 61 0.31 -10.08 -0.54
C GLU A 61 -0.50 -11.02 0.36
N LEU A 62 -1.82 -11.11 0.15
CA LEU A 62 -2.62 -12.14 0.80
C LEU A 62 -2.22 -13.51 0.23
N PRO A 63 -1.76 -14.45 1.06
CA PRO A 63 -1.42 -15.79 0.60
C PRO A 63 -2.61 -16.42 -0.11
N ALA A 64 -2.34 -17.20 -1.17
CA ALA A 64 -3.37 -17.85 -1.97
C ALA A 64 -4.34 -18.73 -1.14
N ASP A 65 -3.91 -19.14 0.06
CA ASP A 65 -4.64 -19.97 1.03
C ASP A 65 -5.38 -19.16 2.10
N HIS A 66 -6.03 -18.05 1.72
CA HIS A 66 -6.91 -17.31 2.61
C HIS A 66 -8.38 -17.68 2.35
N PRO A 67 -9.16 -18.11 3.36
CA PRO A 67 -10.51 -18.70 3.19
C PRO A 67 -11.60 -17.72 2.70
N ALA A 68 -11.25 -16.49 2.33
CA ALA A 68 -12.19 -15.43 1.96
C ALA A 68 -12.13 -15.03 0.48
N ARG A 69 -11.73 -15.94 -0.42
CA ARG A 69 -11.88 -15.74 -1.88
C ARG A 69 -13.13 -16.47 -2.34
N PRO A 70 -14.16 -15.80 -2.90
CA PRO A 70 -15.25 -16.51 -3.55
C PRO A 70 -14.70 -17.15 -4.82
N SER A 71 -14.74 -18.48 -4.86
CA SER A 71 -14.44 -19.30 -6.02
C SER A 71 -15.29 -18.84 -7.21
N LYS A 72 -14.64 -18.65 -8.37
CA LYS A 72 -15.35 -18.57 -9.65
C LYS A 72 -15.98 -19.92 -9.98
#